data_AF-A0A815NWG3-F1
#
_entry.id   AF-A0A815NWG3-F1
#
_cell.length_a   1.000
_cell.length_b   1.000
_cell.length_c   1.000
_cell.angle_alpha   90.00
_cell.angle_beta   90.00
_cell.angle_gamma   90.00
#
_symmetry.space_group_name_H-M   'P 1'
#
loop_
_entity.id
_entity.type
_entity.pdbx_description
1 polymer ?
#
loop_
_entity_poly.entity_id
_entity_poly.type
_entity_poly.pdbx_seq_one_letter_code
_entity_poly.pdbx_strand_id
1 'polypeptide(L)'
;MIAGVEAGLYNKSIGVKEDIISEVKKVVNMHLDRYTKLGVKNLSKVQLDAIHYLKSDETIIVIPADKGKKVVVMNIDDYIKKVEDKLNTKDYIVEQNDRFKTIKKKFEILLSELVGKKEMEKETMEYLLSDKNIPYVRGQVEVHKEGSPMRIIVSMRDTMSSNLTKYLAKITKSLADGVRCIKSTQEFIKQLY
;
A
#
# COMPACT_ATOMS: atom_id res chain seq x y z
N MET A 1 22.48 -5.79 -17.70
CA MET A 1 21.63 -6.20 -18.84
C MET A 1 20.29 -5.44 -18.90
N ILE A 2 19.66 -5.08 -17.76
CA ILE A 2 18.37 -4.36 -17.73
C ILE A 2 18.46 -2.91 -18.29
N ALA A 3 19.55 -2.18 -18.00
CA ALA A 3 19.72 -0.78 -18.43
C ALA A 3 19.75 -0.57 -19.97
N GLY A 4 20.11 -1.58 -20.76
CA GLY A 4 20.18 -1.47 -22.22
C GLY A 4 18.81 -1.54 -22.91
N VAL A 5 17.83 -2.19 -22.29
CA VAL A 5 16.48 -2.37 -22.85
C VAL A 5 15.65 -1.08 -22.66
N GLU A 6 15.82 -0.41 -21.52
CA GLU A 6 15.09 0.83 -21.20
C GLU A 6 15.49 2.01 -22.09
N ALA A 7 16.78 2.12 -22.43
CA ALA A 7 17.29 3.18 -23.32
C ALA A 7 16.72 3.08 -24.76
N GLY A 8 16.58 1.86 -25.29
CA GLY A 8 16.05 1.62 -26.64
C GLY A 8 14.55 1.88 -26.79
N LEU A 9 13.79 1.82 -25.68
CA LEU A 9 12.36 2.08 -25.66
C LEU A 9 12.04 3.56 -25.49
N TYR A 10 12.94 4.36 -24.91
CA TYR A 10 12.65 5.74 -24.49
C TYR A 10 12.06 6.61 -25.61
N ASN A 11 12.65 6.56 -26.81
CA ASN A 11 12.28 7.38 -27.98
C ASN A 11 11.21 6.74 -28.89
N LYS A 12 10.62 5.60 -28.53
CA LYS A 12 9.58 4.95 -29.33
C LYS A 12 8.19 5.51 -29.04
N SER A 13 7.30 5.46 -30.04
CA SER A 13 5.90 5.85 -29.90
C SER A 13 5.17 5.00 -28.86
N ILE A 14 4.09 5.54 -28.28
CA ILE A 14 3.32 4.88 -27.23
C ILE A 14 2.82 3.50 -27.68
N GLY A 15 2.26 3.40 -28.89
CA GLY A 15 1.78 2.12 -29.44
C GLY A 15 2.87 1.05 -29.52
N VAL A 16 4.09 1.43 -29.95
CA VAL A 16 5.22 0.48 -30.01
C VAL A 16 5.64 0.01 -28.60
N LYS A 17 5.58 0.88 -27.60
CA LYS A 17 5.85 0.51 -26.21
C LYS A 17 4.78 -0.46 -25.68
N GLU A 18 3.51 -0.20 -25.98
CA GLU A 18 2.39 -1.04 -25.58
C GLU A 18 2.46 -2.43 -26.22
N ASP A 19 2.81 -2.51 -27.50
CA ASP A 19 3.00 -3.77 -28.22
C ASP A 19 4.15 -4.59 -27.62
N ILE A 20 5.29 -3.97 -27.34
CA ILE A 20 6.43 -4.64 -26.71
C ILE A 20 6.08 -5.12 -25.31
N ILE A 21 5.39 -4.29 -24.51
CA ILE A 21 4.93 -4.68 -23.17
C ILE A 21 3.95 -5.86 -23.26
N SER A 22 3.02 -5.84 -24.22
CA SER A 22 2.08 -6.92 -24.46
C SER A 22 2.80 -8.23 -24.79
N GLU A 23 3.81 -8.18 -25.66
CA GLU A 23 4.55 -9.36 -26.08
C GLU A 23 5.42 -9.92 -24.95
N VAL A 24 6.11 -9.05 -24.19
CA VAL A 24 6.86 -9.46 -22.99
C VAL A 24 5.92 -10.10 -21.96
N LYS A 25 4.73 -9.52 -21.73
CA LYS A 25 3.73 -10.10 -20.83
C LYS A 25 3.30 -11.49 -21.29
N LYS A 26 3.04 -11.69 -22.58
CA LYS A 26 2.70 -13.02 -23.13
C LYS A 26 3.81 -14.04 -22.87
N VAL A 27 5.06 -13.70 -23.18
CA VAL A 27 6.20 -14.61 -22.99
C VAL A 27 6.40 -14.95 -21.51
N VAL A 28 6.32 -13.95 -20.63
CA VAL A 28 6.43 -14.16 -19.18
C VAL A 28 5.30 -15.03 -18.67
N ASN A 29 4.05 -14.74 -19.03
CA ASN A 29 2.89 -15.53 -18.62
C ASN A 29 2.99 -16.97 -19.14
N MET A 30 3.46 -17.18 -20.38
CA MET A 30 3.67 -18.53 -20.93
C MET A 30 4.72 -19.31 -20.13
N HIS A 31 5.81 -18.66 -19.71
CA HIS A 31 6.82 -19.29 -18.85
C HIS A 31 6.27 -19.59 -17.46
N LEU A 32 5.52 -18.65 -16.86
CA LEU A 32 4.86 -18.86 -15.57
C LEU A 32 3.84 -19.99 -15.63
N ASP A 33 3.02 -20.06 -16.68
CA ASP A 33 2.04 -21.14 -16.91
C ASP A 33 2.71 -22.50 -17.10
N ARG A 34 3.86 -22.52 -17.79
CA ARG A 34 4.65 -23.75 -17.92
C ARG A 34 5.24 -24.16 -16.56
N TYR A 35 5.69 -23.20 -15.77
CA TYR A 35 6.21 -23.41 -14.42
C TYR A 35 5.15 -23.96 -13.45
N THR A 36 3.96 -23.38 -13.47
CA THR A 36 2.82 -23.79 -12.62
C THR A 36 2.29 -25.15 -13.04
N LYS A 37 2.20 -25.44 -14.35
CA LYS A 37 1.78 -26.75 -14.88
C LYS A 37 2.76 -27.88 -14.59
N LEU A 38 4.07 -27.59 -14.56
CA LEU A 38 5.08 -28.59 -14.22
C LEU A 38 5.09 -28.95 -12.73
N GLY A 39 4.33 -28.23 -11.88
CA GLY A 39 4.21 -28.53 -10.46
C GLY A 39 5.53 -28.53 -9.70
N VAL A 40 6.57 -27.91 -10.26
CA VAL A 40 7.91 -27.91 -9.68
C VAL A 40 7.85 -27.11 -8.39
N LYS A 41 7.81 -27.83 -7.27
CA LYS A 41 7.90 -27.21 -5.95
C LYS A 41 9.32 -26.66 -5.80
N ASN A 42 9.44 -25.34 -5.68
CA ASN A 42 10.71 -24.65 -5.44
C ASN A 42 11.26 -24.90 -4.03
N LEU A 43 10.50 -25.62 -3.22
CA LEU A 43 10.78 -25.92 -1.84
C LEU A 43 10.69 -27.43 -1.65
N SER A 44 11.70 -27.99 -0.98
CA SER A 44 11.66 -29.37 -0.52
C SER A 44 10.57 -29.54 0.55
N LYS A 45 10.17 -30.79 0.83
CA LYS A 45 9.24 -31.10 1.92
C LYS A 45 9.74 -30.54 3.25
N VAL A 46 11.03 -30.71 3.54
CA VAL A 46 11.67 -30.20 4.77
C VAL A 46 11.56 -28.68 4.87
N GLN A 47 11.76 -27.96 3.77
CA GLN A 47 11.62 -26.49 3.76
C GLN A 47 10.17 -26.04 3.95
N LEU A 48 9.20 -26.75 3.36
CA LEU A 48 7.79 -26.49 3.59
C LEU A 48 7.40 -26.75 5.04
N ASP A 49 7.82 -27.88 5.60
CA ASP A 49 7.57 -28.23 7.00
C ASP A 49 8.18 -27.18 7.94
N ALA A 50 9.38 -26.68 7.65
CA ALA A 50 10.01 -25.59 8.39
C ALA A 50 9.22 -24.26 8.29
N ILE A 51 8.69 -23.91 7.11
CA ILE A 51 7.83 -22.73 6.95
C ILE A 51 6.53 -22.90 7.74
N HIS A 52 5.93 -24.09 7.71
CA HIS A 52 4.73 -24.38 8.50
C HIS A 52 5.00 -24.26 10.00
N TYR A 53 6.14 -24.79 10.47
CA TYR A 53 6.58 -24.65 11.84
C TYR A 53 6.75 -23.18 12.24
N LEU A 54 7.48 -22.39 11.46
CA LEU A 54 7.65 -20.95 11.71
C LEU A 54 6.33 -20.18 11.68
N LYS A 55 5.37 -20.61 10.85
CA LYS A 55 4.05 -20.00 10.80
C LYS A 55 3.18 -20.36 12.01
N SER A 56 3.39 -21.53 12.61
CA SER A 56 2.67 -21.98 13.80
C SER A 56 3.25 -21.49 15.12
N ASP A 57 4.48 -20.98 15.11
CA ASP A 57 5.13 -20.44 16.29
C ASP A 57 4.61 -19.03 16.60
N GLU A 58 3.81 -18.92 17.66
CA GLU A 58 3.19 -17.66 18.11
C GLU A 58 4.17 -16.75 18.86
N THR A 59 5.38 -17.24 19.20
CA THR A 59 6.40 -16.46 19.91
C THR A 59 7.25 -15.60 18.98
N ILE A 60 7.12 -15.79 17.67
CA ILE A 60 7.84 -15.05 16.64
C ILE A 60 6.88 -14.27 15.74
N ILE A 61 7.43 -13.24 15.10
CA ILE A 61 6.75 -12.52 14.03
C ILE A 61 7.61 -12.54 12.77
N VAL A 62 6.96 -12.81 11.64
CA VAL A 62 7.58 -12.85 10.31
C VAL A 62 7.07 -11.67 9.48
N ILE A 63 7.93 -10.70 9.22
CA ILE A 63 7.56 -9.45 8.52
C ILE A 63 8.52 -9.13 7.36
N PRO A 64 8.07 -8.40 6.33
CA PRO A 64 8.97 -7.87 5.32
C PRO A 64 9.88 -6.78 5.90
N ALA A 65 11.16 -6.80 5.53
CA ALA A 65 12.10 -5.70 5.79
C ALA A 65 11.71 -4.45 4.98
N ASP A 66 12.12 -3.26 5.42
CA ASP A 66 11.87 -1.99 4.71
C ASP A 66 12.51 -1.99 3.30
N LYS A 67 13.67 -2.65 3.12
CA LYS A 67 14.39 -2.72 1.85
C LYS A 67 14.93 -4.11 1.52
N GLY A 68 15.16 -4.32 0.22
CA GLY A 68 15.92 -5.46 -0.31
C GLY A 68 15.13 -6.76 -0.49
N LYS A 69 13.78 -6.72 -0.44
CA LYS A 69 12.91 -7.91 -0.54
C LYS A 69 13.29 -9.02 0.46
N LYS A 70 13.80 -8.64 1.63
CA LYS A 70 14.18 -9.55 2.71
C LYS A 70 13.00 -9.75 3.66
N VAL A 71 13.05 -10.86 4.38
CA VAL A 71 12.13 -11.19 5.47
C VAL A 71 12.91 -11.10 6.79
N VAL A 72 12.24 -10.62 7.84
CA VAL A 72 12.77 -10.58 9.20
C VAL A 72 11.93 -11.52 10.05
N VAL A 73 12.61 -12.38 10.80
CA VAL A 73 12.05 -13.21 11.85
C VAL A 73 12.57 -12.67 13.17
N MET A 74 11.69 -12.38 14.11
CA MET A 74 12.05 -11.83 15.42
C MET A 74 11.07 -12.28 16.49
N ASN A 75 11.48 -12.25 17.75
CA ASN A 75 10.58 -12.48 18.87
C ASN A 75 9.48 -11.40 18.90
N ILE A 76 8.25 -11.80 19.22
CA ILE A 76 7.09 -10.91 19.20
C ILE A 76 7.17 -9.80 20.26
N ASP A 77 7.71 -10.09 21.45
CA ASP A 77 7.84 -9.11 22.53
C ASP A 77 8.88 -8.05 22.19
N ASP A 78 10.01 -8.47 21.59
CA ASP A 78 11.03 -7.54 21.08
C ASP A 78 10.48 -6.64 19.97
N TYR A 79 9.63 -7.19 19.09
CA TYR A 79 8.96 -6.41 18.06
C TYR A 79 8.04 -5.36 18.66
N ILE A 80 7.17 -5.77 19.59
CA ILE A 80 6.21 -4.86 20.26
C ILE A 80 6.98 -3.75 20.96
N LYS A 81 7.98 -4.09 21.77
CA LYS A 81 8.81 -3.12 22.48
C LYS A 81 9.46 -2.10 21.53
N LYS A 82 10.05 -2.57 20.41
CA LYS A 82 10.66 -1.66 19.42
C LYS A 82 9.65 -0.73 18.75
N VAL A 83 8.41 -1.20 18.53
CA VAL A 83 7.32 -0.36 18.01
C VAL A 83 6.92 0.67 19.06
N GLU A 84 6.72 0.26 20.31
CA GLU A 84 6.36 1.13 21.42
C GLU A 84 7.42 2.20 21.69
N ASP A 85 8.70 1.82 21.75
CA ASP A 85 9.83 2.75 21.88
C ASP A 85 9.83 3.81 20.78
N LYS A 86 9.40 3.44 19.57
CA LYS A 86 9.32 4.35 18.43
C LYS A 86 8.07 5.25 18.45
N LEU A 87 6.99 4.79 19.07
CA LEU A 87 5.78 5.57 19.29
C LEU A 87 5.89 6.47 20.52
N ASN A 88 6.77 6.15 21.48
CA ASN A 88 7.02 6.94 22.68
C ASN A 88 7.85 8.21 22.39
N THR A 89 7.28 9.09 21.58
CA THR A 89 7.85 10.39 21.21
C THR A 89 6.78 11.46 21.39
N LYS A 90 7.19 12.73 21.40
CA LYS A 90 6.27 13.88 21.46
C LYS A 90 5.30 13.98 20.27
N ASP A 91 5.55 13.21 19.21
CA ASP A 91 4.77 13.24 17.97
C ASP A 91 3.48 12.41 18.07
N TYR A 92 3.39 11.54 19.10
CA TYR A 92 2.22 10.72 19.36
C TYR A 92 1.68 10.97 20.77
N ILE A 93 0.36 10.95 20.91
CA ILE A 93 -0.32 11.02 22.20
C ILE A 93 -1.24 9.83 22.35
N VAL A 94 -1.32 9.29 23.56
CA VAL A 94 -2.34 8.29 23.89
C VAL A 94 -3.67 9.03 24.00
N GLU A 95 -4.61 8.69 23.13
CA GLU A 95 -5.96 9.21 23.22
C GLU A 95 -6.69 8.54 24.39
N GLN A 96 -7.04 9.34 25.40
CA GLN A 96 -7.71 8.87 26.62
C GLN A 96 -9.20 8.59 26.38
N ASN A 97 -9.81 9.30 25.44
CA ASN A 97 -11.23 9.17 25.14
C ASN A 97 -11.39 8.77 23.68
N ASP A 98 -12.04 7.66 23.39
CA ASP A 98 -12.29 7.25 22.01
C ASP A 98 -13.19 8.26 21.25
N ARG A 99 -12.56 9.26 20.63
CA ARG A 99 -13.20 10.30 19.83
C ARG A 99 -13.70 9.76 18.51
N PHE A 100 -13.26 8.57 18.08
CA PHE A 100 -13.63 8.01 16.79
C PHE A 100 -15.13 7.80 16.70
N LYS A 101 -15.78 7.30 17.76
CA LYS A 101 -17.25 7.15 17.80
C LYS A 101 -17.97 8.48 17.59
N THR A 102 -17.51 9.55 18.24
CA THR A 102 -18.09 10.88 18.09
C THR A 102 -17.88 11.43 16.68
N ILE A 103 -16.68 11.28 16.12
CA ILE A 103 -16.35 11.72 14.76
C ILE A 103 -17.19 10.94 13.74
N LYS A 104 -17.28 9.62 13.89
CA LYS A 104 -18.09 8.75 13.03
C LYS A 104 -19.56 9.16 13.04
N LYS A 105 -20.15 9.40 14.22
CA LYS A 105 -21.54 9.87 14.31
C LYS A 105 -21.76 11.21 13.61
N LYS A 106 -20.82 12.17 13.78
CA LYS A 106 -20.89 13.47 13.08
C LYS A 106 -20.80 13.28 11.56
N PHE A 107 -19.93 12.38 11.11
CA PHE A 107 -19.78 12.04 9.71
C PHE A 107 -21.05 11.39 9.15
N GLU A 108 -21.67 10.45 9.86
CA GLU A 108 -22.96 9.83 9.50
C GLU A 108 -24.08 10.86 9.35
N ILE A 109 -24.18 11.83 10.28
CA ILE A 109 -25.15 12.93 10.20
C ILE A 109 -24.91 13.76 8.94
N LEU A 110 -23.66 14.17 8.69
CA LEU A 110 -23.31 14.96 7.50
C LEU A 110 -23.66 14.23 6.19
N LEU A 111 -23.34 12.94 6.09
CA LEU A 111 -23.68 12.16 4.90
C LEU A 111 -25.21 12.02 4.73
N SER A 112 -25.94 11.84 5.84
CA SER A 112 -27.40 11.76 5.83
C SER A 112 -28.04 13.06 5.31
N GLU A 113 -27.49 14.22 5.71
CA GLU A 113 -27.93 15.53 5.20
C GLU A 113 -27.70 15.66 3.69
N LEU A 114 -26.54 15.22 3.19
CA LEU A 114 -26.21 15.25 1.75
C LEU A 114 -27.15 14.35 0.93
N VAL A 115 -27.48 13.16 1.46
CA VAL A 115 -28.47 12.27 0.84
C VAL A 115 -29.86 12.90 0.85
N GLY A 116 -30.26 13.53 1.97
CA GLY A 116 -31.54 14.23 2.09
C GLY A 116 -31.69 15.39 1.09
N LYS A 117 -30.59 16.10 0.80
CA LYS A 117 -30.51 17.16 -0.21
C LYS A 117 -30.39 16.64 -1.65
N LYS A 118 -30.29 15.32 -1.85
CA LYS A 118 -30.04 14.67 -3.16
C LYS A 118 -28.70 15.09 -3.79
N GLU A 119 -27.74 15.52 -2.97
CA GLU A 119 -26.36 15.82 -3.40
C GLU A 119 -25.47 14.57 -3.40
N MET A 120 -25.94 13.50 -2.78
CA MET A 120 -25.26 12.21 -2.69
C MET A 120 -26.25 11.06 -2.79
N GLU A 121 -25.86 9.98 -3.47
CA GLU A 121 -26.64 8.75 -3.51
C GLU A 121 -26.47 7.94 -2.21
N LYS A 122 -27.53 7.24 -1.81
CA LYS A 122 -27.51 6.40 -0.60
C LYS A 122 -26.40 5.33 -0.64
N GLU A 123 -26.17 4.72 -1.80
CA GLU A 123 -25.10 3.73 -1.99
C GLU A 123 -23.70 4.33 -1.74
N THR A 124 -23.50 5.60 -2.14
CA THR A 124 -22.24 6.31 -1.86
C THR A 124 -22.04 6.50 -0.35
N MET A 125 -23.10 6.87 0.39
CA MET A 125 -23.06 6.96 1.84
C MET A 125 -22.72 5.61 2.49
N GLU A 126 -23.35 4.51 2.05
CA GLU A 126 -23.09 3.16 2.56
C GLU A 126 -21.63 2.74 2.32
N TYR A 127 -21.08 3.03 1.13
CA TYR A 127 -19.67 2.81 0.84
C TYR A 127 -18.76 3.62 1.76
N LEU A 128 -19.04 4.92 1.95
CA LEU A 128 -18.24 5.82 2.77
C LEU A 128 -18.23 5.41 4.25
N LEU A 129 -19.35 4.91 4.78
CA LEU A 129 -19.48 4.44 6.17
C LEU A 129 -18.98 3.01 6.38
N SER A 130 -18.69 2.27 5.31
CA SER A 130 -18.18 0.92 5.41
C SER A 130 -16.79 0.91 6.06
N ASP A 131 -16.63 0.08 7.08
CA ASP A 131 -15.40 -0.08 7.84
C ASP A 131 -15.11 -1.59 7.92
N LYS A 132 -14.15 -2.06 7.14
CA LYS A 132 -13.76 -3.49 7.13
C LYS A 132 -12.55 -3.74 8.03
N ASN A 133 -11.91 -2.68 8.48
CA ASN A 133 -10.73 -2.75 9.32
C ASN A 133 -10.63 -1.52 10.22
N ILE A 134 -9.82 -1.59 11.27
CA ILE A 134 -9.43 -0.43 12.07
C ILE A 134 -8.07 0.09 11.62
N PRO A 135 -7.80 1.40 11.69
CA PRO A 135 -6.44 1.90 11.52
C PRO A 135 -5.50 1.23 12.52
N TYR A 136 -4.34 0.79 12.06
CA TYR A 136 -3.34 0.17 12.93
C TYR A 136 -1.93 0.60 12.56
N VAL A 137 -1.03 0.49 13.53
CA VAL A 137 0.39 0.73 13.36
C VAL A 137 1.11 -0.61 13.20
N ARG A 138 2.07 -0.67 12.28
CA ARG A 138 3.05 -1.75 12.20
C ARG A 138 4.45 -1.21 11.99
N GLY A 139 5.45 -1.92 12.47
CA GLY A 139 6.86 -1.61 12.24
C GLY A 139 7.43 -2.41 11.06
N GLN A 140 8.33 -1.80 10.29
CA GLN A 140 9.22 -2.47 9.36
C GLN A 140 10.67 -2.26 9.79
N VAL A 141 11.45 -3.34 9.82
CA VAL A 141 12.85 -3.27 10.25
C VAL A 141 13.73 -2.74 9.12
N GLU A 142 14.47 -1.68 9.42
CA GLU A 142 15.46 -1.08 8.51
C GLU A 142 16.79 -1.84 8.61
N VAL A 143 16.82 -3.09 8.13
CA VAL A 143 17.98 -4.01 8.20
C VAL A 143 19.29 -3.52 7.58
N HIS A 144 19.27 -2.35 6.92
CA HIS A 144 20.43 -1.72 6.28
C HIS A 144 21.06 -0.62 7.14
N LYS A 145 20.48 -0.32 8.31
CA LYS A 145 21.01 0.64 9.27
C LYS A 145 21.53 -0.09 10.51
N GLU A 146 22.56 0.47 11.11
CA GLU A 146 23.12 -0.03 12.37
C GLU A 146 22.04 -0.06 13.47
N GLY A 147 22.04 -1.11 14.30
CA GLY A 147 21.00 -1.34 15.30
C GLY A 147 19.64 -1.80 14.75
N SER A 148 19.46 -1.86 13.42
CA SER A 148 18.21 -2.29 12.76
C SER A 148 16.96 -1.60 13.33
N PRO A 149 16.88 -0.26 13.28
CA PRO A 149 15.76 0.51 13.79
C PRO A 149 14.45 0.17 13.05
N MET A 150 13.32 0.52 13.68
CA MET A 150 12.00 0.36 13.06
C MET A 150 11.51 1.63 12.37
N ARG A 151 10.97 1.43 11.17
CA ARG A 151 10.12 2.40 10.49
C ARG A 151 8.66 2.10 10.81
N ILE A 152 7.99 3.07 11.42
CA ILE A 152 6.56 2.99 11.72
C ILE A 152 5.75 3.26 10.46
N ILE A 153 4.75 2.41 10.23
CA ILE A 153 3.78 2.53 9.15
C ILE A 153 2.38 2.53 9.77
N VAL A 154 1.65 3.60 9.53
CA VAL A 154 0.22 3.68 9.83
C VAL A 154 -0.53 3.11 8.64
N SER A 155 -1.27 2.03 8.85
CA SER A 155 -2.15 1.44 7.84
C SER A 155 -3.58 1.90 8.10
N MET A 156 -4.17 2.57 7.11
CA MET A 156 -5.59 2.94 7.07
C MET A 156 -6.33 2.20 5.94
N ARG A 157 -5.82 1.03 5.55
CA ARG A 157 -6.43 0.26 4.46
C ARG A 157 -7.80 -0.27 4.89
N ASP A 158 -8.77 -0.17 3.97
CA ASP A 158 -10.13 -0.68 4.15
C ASP A 158 -10.87 -0.07 5.34
N THR A 159 -10.49 1.16 5.70
CA THR A 159 -11.16 1.98 6.71
C THR A 159 -12.06 3.03 6.06
N MET A 160 -12.99 3.57 6.85
CA MET A 160 -13.82 4.73 6.52
C MET A 160 -13.01 5.89 5.92
N SER A 161 -11.86 6.23 6.52
CA SER A 161 -10.98 7.30 6.05
C SER A 161 -10.37 7.02 4.67
N SER A 162 -10.03 5.76 4.37
CA SER A 162 -9.54 5.36 3.05
C SER A 162 -10.64 5.48 1.99
N ASN A 163 -11.88 5.08 2.32
CA ASN A 163 -13.02 5.21 1.41
C ASN A 163 -13.32 6.68 1.10
N LEU A 164 -13.34 7.52 2.13
CA LEU A 164 -13.50 8.96 1.98
C LEU A 164 -12.40 9.56 1.09
N THR A 165 -11.13 9.19 1.31
CA THR A 165 -10.01 9.69 0.50
C THR A 165 -10.17 9.31 -0.98
N LYS A 166 -10.54 8.07 -1.28
CA LYS A 166 -10.78 7.59 -2.66
C LYS A 166 -11.95 8.32 -3.31
N TYR A 167 -13.04 8.51 -2.56
CA TYR A 167 -14.20 9.23 -3.04
C TYR A 167 -13.88 10.70 -3.35
N LEU A 168 -13.20 11.39 -2.43
CA LEU A 168 -12.75 12.77 -2.63
C LEU A 168 -11.84 12.87 -3.85
N ALA A 169 -10.83 12.00 -3.97
CA ALA A 169 -9.95 11.99 -5.13
C ALA A 169 -10.70 11.76 -6.46
N LYS A 170 -11.77 10.97 -6.45
CA LYS A 170 -12.63 10.76 -7.63
C LYS A 170 -13.38 12.04 -8.01
N ILE A 171 -14.02 12.71 -7.05
CA ILE A 171 -14.85 13.90 -7.35
C ILE A 171 -14.01 15.15 -7.60
N THR A 172 -12.81 15.26 -7.03
CA THR A 172 -11.90 16.39 -7.23
C THR A 172 -10.93 16.21 -8.39
N LYS A 173 -10.93 15.05 -9.06
CA LYS A 173 -10.02 14.75 -10.17
C LYS A 173 -10.07 15.82 -11.26
N SER A 174 -11.26 16.26 -11.65
CA SER A 174 -11.44 17.30 -12.68
C SER A 174 -10.87 18.66 -12.27
N LEU A 175 -10.78 18.97 -10.96
CA LEU A 175 -10.15 20.19 -10.46
C LEU A 175 -8.62 20.13 -10.60
N ALA A 176 -8.06 18.93 -10.59
CA ALA A 176 -6.64 18.68 -10.83
C ALA A 176 -6.26 18.70 -12.32
N ASP A 177 -7.22 18.72 -13.26
CA ASP A 177 -6.95 18.82 -14.70
C ASP A 177 -7.02 20.27 -15.22
N GLY A 178 -6.90 21.26 -14.33
CA GLY A 178 -7.00 22.68 -14.66
C GLY A 178 -5.88 23.20 -15.59
N VAL A 179 -6.11 24.39 -16.17
CA VAL A 179 -5.26 25.07 -17.17
C VAL A 179 -3.80 25.28 -16.72
N ARG A 180 -3.51 25.17 -15.42
CA ARG A 180 -2.16 25.34 -14.84
C ARG A 180 -1.54 24.06 -14.29
N CYS A 181 -1.99 22.88 -14.75
CA CYS A 181 -1.36 21.63 -14.37
C CYS A 181 -0.25 21.23 -15.34
N ILE A 182 0.94 21.06 -14.77
CA ILE A 182 2.12 20.51 -15.42
C ILE A 182 1.96 18.98 -15.41
N LYS A 183 1.90 18.32 -16.58
CA LYS A 183 1.70 16.86 -16.62
C LYS A 183 2.97 16.08 -16.34
N SER A 184 4.14 16.70 -16.54
CA SER A 184 5.43 16.10 -16.22
C SER A 184 6.52 17.14 -16.00
N THR A 185 7.56 16.76 -15.27
CA THR A 185 8.78 17.57 -15.11
C THR A 185 9.41 17.93 -16.46
N GLN A 186 9.30 17.06 -17.47
CA GLN A 186 9.82 17.34 -18.82
C GLN A 186 9.01 18.43 -19.53
N GLU A 187 7.68 18.41 -19.40
CA GLU A 187 6.80 19.44 -19.96
C GLU A 187 7.04 20.80 -19.28
N PHE A 188 7.28 20.80 -17.97
CA PHE A 188 7.67 22.01 -17.24
C PHE A 188 8.97 22.60 -17.75
N ILE A 189 10.00 21.76 -17.94
CA ILE A 189 11.30 22.21 -18.42
C ILE A 189 11.18 22.83 -19.83
N LYS A 190 10.33 22.26 -20.70
CA LYS A 190 10.03 22.82 -22.04
C LYS A 190 9.25 24.14 -22.03
N GLN A 191 8.67 24.53 -20.90
CA GLN A 191 8.00 25.83 -20.76
C GLN A 191 8.96 26.89 -20.19
N LEU A 192 10.10 26.48 -19.62
CA LEU A 192 11.11 27.36 -19.05
C LEU A 192 12.18 27.80 -20.07
N TYR A 193 12.34 27.05 -21.15
CA TYR A 193 13.29 27.27 -22.25
C TYR A 193 12.58 27.12 -23.60
#